data_AF-A0A958AMK8-F1
#
_entry.id   AF-A0A958AMK8-F1
#
_cell.length_a   1.000
_cell.length_b   1.000
_cell.length_c   1.000
_cell.angle_alpha   90.00
_cell.angle_beta   90.00
_cell.angle_gamma   90.00
#
_symmetry.space_group_name_H-M   'P 1'
#
loop_
_entity.id
_entity.type
_entity.pdbx_description
1 polymer ?
#
loop_
_entity_poly.entity_id
_entity_poly.type
_entity_poly.pdbx_seq_one_letter_code
_entity_poly.pdbx_strand_id
1 'polypeptide(L)'
;MAEATFPLSQDDTIERVGSQTSGAWRRMARFTVTRILTQAMTVVIAVYLSIILANMGGKVDEIRRGVIQEQTAIFAGLDPKVQQMTTEQKKDHIDKLVALAEKKAGLDQP
;
A
#
# COMPACT_ATOMS: atom_id res chain seq x y z
N MET A 1 -25.06 80.26 -30.90
CA MET A 1 -24.26 80.00 -29.68
C MET A 1 -23.59 78.64 -29.86
N ALA A 2 -22.31 78.57 -29.54
CA ALA A 2 -21.33 77.60 -30.04
C ALA A 2 -21.56 76.14 -29.60
N GLU A 3 -21.18 75.23 -30.50
CA GLU A 3 -20.89 73.82 -30.24
C GLU A 3 -19.97 73.64 -29.03
N ALA A 4 -20.31 72.72 -28.15
CA ALA A 4 -19.38 72.10 -27.22
C ALA A 4 -19.48 70.58 -27.39
N THR A 5 -18.79 70.10 -28.42
CA THR A 5 -18.35 68.71 -28.56
C THR A 5 -17.60 68.29 -27.30
N PHE A 6 -18.14 67.31 -26.57
CA PHE A 6 -17.37 66.53 -25.61
C PHE A 6 -16.29 65.75 -26.37
N PRO A 7 -14.99 65.89 -26.04
CA PRO A 7 -13.98 65.04 -26.62
C PRO A 7 -14.11 63.65 -26.00
N LEU A 8 -14.48 62.66 -26.81
CA LEU A 8 -14.20 61.27 -26.48
C LEU A 8 -12.69 61.08 -26.58
N SER A 9 -12.01 61.19 -25.44
CA SER A 9 -10.62 60.75 -25.29
C SER A 9 -10.56 59.24 -25.47
N GLN A 10 -10.47 58.84 -26.72
CA GLN A 10 -10.02 57.53 -27.18
C GLN A 10 -8.51 57.48 -26.95
N ASP A 11 -8.10 57.34 -25.69
CA ASP A 11 -6.69 57.17 -25.33
C ASP A 11 -6.52 55.78 -24.70
N ASP A 12 -6.16 54.86 -25.59
CA ASP A 12 -5.23 53.77 -25.41
C ASP A 12 -5.11 53.15 -24.01
N THR A 13 -5.71 51.98 -23.85
CA THR A 13 -5.01 50.79 -23.31
C THR A 13 -5.79 49.52 -23.65
N ILE A 14 -6.01 49.26 -24.94
CA ILE A 14 -6.10 47.85 -25.37
C ILE A 14 -4.66 47.33 -25.35
N GLU A 15 -4.20 46.97 -24.16
CA GLU A 15 -2.91 46.29 -23.98
C GLU A 15 -2.96 44.99 -24.79
N ARG A 16 -2.13 44.92 -25.83
CA ARG A 16 -2.11 43.82 -26.78
C ARG A 16 -1.91 42.51 -26.00
N VAL A 17 -2.88 41.61 -26.07
CA VAL A 17 -2.75 40.22 -25.61
C VAL A 17 -1.70 39.54 -26.48
N GLY A 18 -0.43 39.71 -26.11
CA GLY A 18 0.72 39.12 -26.76
C GLY A 18 0.68 37.60 -26.60
N SER A 19 0.71 36.90 -27.73
CA SER A 19 0.84 35.46 -27.94
C SER A 19 1.20 34.62 -26.70
N GLN A 20 0.21 34.29 -25.87
CA GLN A 20 0.40 33.45 -24.67
C GLN A 20 0.59 31.95 -24.98
N THR A 21 0.53 31.56 -26.24
CA THR A 21 0.54 30.15 -26.66
C THR A 21 1.86 29.45 -26.38
N SER A 22 3.02 30.11 -26.53
CA SER A 22 4.33 29.50 -26.28
C SER A 22 4.54 29.09 -24.81
N GLY A 23 4.00 29.89 -23.88
CA GLY A 23 4.03 29.59 -22.44
C GLY A 23 3.11 28.42 -22.06
N ALA A 24 1.95 28.30 -22.72
CA ALA A 24 0.98 27.24 -22.46
C ALA A 24 1.53 25.85 -22.81
N TRP A 25 2.16 25.70 -23.98
CA TRP A 25 2.77 24.43 -24.39
C TRP A 25 3.89 23.98 -23.46
N ARG A 26 4.74 24.90 -23.00
CA ARG A 26 5.82 24.60 -22.05
C ARG A 26 5.29 24.15 -20.68
N ARG A 27 4.22 24.79 -20.17
CA ARG A 27 3.57 24.40 -18.91
C ARG A 27 2.92 23.02 -19.03
N MET A 28 2.23 22.76 -20.14
CA MET A 28 1.61 21.47 -20.44
C MET A 28 2.63 20.35 -20.54
N ALA A 29 3.74 20.57 -21.26
CA ALA A 29 4.81 19.60 -21.39
C ALA A 29 5.46 19.28 -20.03
N ARG A 30 5.76 20.31 -19.23
CA ARG A 30 6.32 20.11 -17.88
C ARG A 30 5.38 19.31 -16.99
N PHE A 31 4.10 19.65 -16.97
CA PHE A 31 3.08 18.94 -16.20
C PHE A 31 2.97 17.47 -16.62
N THR A 32 2.91 17.23 -17.92
CA THR A 32 2.81 15.87 -18.48
C THR A 32 4.03 15.03 -18.11
N VAL A 33 5.24 15.57 -18.24
CA VAL A 33 6.47 14.87 -17.85
C VAL A 33 6.47 14.56 -16.36
N THR A 34 6.14 15.52 -15.49
CA THR A 34 6.06 15.26 -14.05
C THR A 34 5.03 14.20 -13.71
N ARG A 35 3.87 14.21 -14.38
CA ARG A 35 2.80 13.23 -14.17
C ARG A 35 3.24 11.83 -14.59
N ILE A 36 3.87 11.69 -15.76
CA ILE A 36 4.39 10.41 -16.26
C ILE A 36 5.45 9.86 -15.31
N LEU A 37 6.36 10.71 -14.83
CA LEU A 37 7.39 10.30 -13.87
C LEU A 37 6.78 9.79 -12.56
N THR A 38 5.81 10.51 -12.00
CA THR A 38 5.10 10.06 -10.79
C THR A 38 4.39 8.73 -11.03
N GLN A 39 3.67 8.59 -12.15
CA GLN A 39 2.97 7.35 -12.48
C GLN A 39 3.93 6.18 -12.69
N ALA A 40 5.04 6.38 -13.39
CA ALA A 40 6.07 5.36 -13.58
C ALA A 40 6.67 4.92 -12.24
N MET A 41 6.96 5.86 -11.34
CA MET A 41 7.46 5.56 -10.01
C MET A 41 6.44 4.76 -9.19
N THR A 42 5.15 5.13 -9.24
CA THR A 42 4.09 4.37 -8.57
C THR A 42 4.00 2.93 -9.10
N VAL A 43 4.07 2.74 -10.42
CA VAL A 43 4.03 1.40 -11.04
C VAL A 43 5.25 0.58 -10.62
N VAL A 44 6.45 1.17 -10.63
CA VAL A 44 7.68 0.51 -10.18
C VAL A 44 7.54 0.05 -8.73
N ILE A 45 7.06 0.92 -7.84
CA ILE A 45 6.82 0.57 -6.43
C ILE A 45 5.81 -0.58 -6.34
N ALA A 46 4.69 -0.51 -7.04
CA ALA A 46 3.65 -1.54 -7.01
C ALA A 46 4.17 -2.90 -7.50
N VAL A 47 4.92 -2.92 -8.61
CA VAL A 47 5.53 -4.13 -9.16
C VAL A 47 6.59 -4.68 -8.22
N TYR A 48 7.45 -3.82 -7.67
CA TYR A 48 8.49 -4.23 -6.72
C TYR A 48 7.90 -4.87 -5.46
N LEU A 49 6.86 -4.26 -4.89
CA LEU A 49 6.11 -4.83 -3.78
C LEU A 49 5.48 -6.18 -4.15
N SER A 50 4.92 -6.29 -5.35
CA SER A 50 4.33 -7.55 -5.85
C SER A 50 5.38 -8.66 -6.00
N ILE A 51 6.58 -8.32 -6.49
CA ILE A 51 7.70 -9.28 -6.60
C ILE A 51 8.12 -9.75 -5.21
N ILE A 52 8.24 -8.83 -4.25
CA ILE A 52 8.56 -9.18 -2.87
C ILE A 52 7.52 -10.15 -2.32
N LEU A 53 6.22 -9.84 -2.46
CA LEU A 53 5.12 -10.70 -2.00
C LEU A 53 5.12 -12.07 -2.67
N ALA A 54 5.38 -12.14 -3.98
CA ALA A 54 5.45 -13.41 -4.70
C ALA A 54 6.68 -14.23 -4.32
N ASN A 55 7.80 -13.56 -4.05
CA ASN A 55 9.05 -14.19 -3.64
C ASN A 55 9.18 -14.34 -2.11
N MET A 56 8.11 -14.09 -1.35
CA MET A 56 8.11 -14.29 0.09
C MET A 56 8.21 -15.78 0.49
N GLY A 57 8.14 -16.73 -0.45
CA GLY A 57 8.52 -18.14 -0.27
C GLY A 57 8.09 -18.80 1.06
N GLY A 58 8.92 -19.71 1.57
CA GLY A 58 8.67 -20.47 2.81
C GLY A 58 8.71 -19.64 4.11
N LYS A 59 9.09 -18.35 4.06
CA LYS A 59 9.06 -17.49 5.25
C LYS A 59 7.63 -17.21 5.72
N VAL A 60 6.66 -17.17 4.82
CA VAL A 60 5.24 -17.04 5.17
C VAL A 60 4.75 -18.30 5.87
N ASP A 61 5.26 -19.47 5.48
CA ASP A 61 4.93 -20.74 6.11
C ASP A 61 5.54 -20.87 7.51
N GLU A 62 6.76 -20.37 7.72
CA GLU A 62 7.37 -20.25 9.06
C GLU A 62 6.53 -19.35 9.97
N ILE A 63 6.06 -18.20 9.47
CA ILE A 63 5.18 -17.30 10.22
C ILE A 63 3.86 -18.00 10.55
N ARG A 64 3.25 -18.70 9.59
CA ARG A 64 2.02 -19.47 9.82
C ARG A 64 2.22 -20.56 10.87
N ARG A 65 3.35 -21.28 10.84
CA ARG A 65 3.69 -22.31 11.83
C ARG A 65 3.77 -21.71 13.23
N GLY A 66 4.47 -20.59 13.40
CA GLY A 66 4.56 -19.88 14.67
C GLY A 66 3.20 -19.43 15.21
N VAL A 67 2.35 -18.88 14.33
CA VAL A 67 0.98 -18.46 14.69
C VAL A 67 0.12 -19.66 15.13
N ILE A 68 0.21 -20.79 14.43
CA ILE A 68 -0.53 -22.02 14.79
C ILE A 68 -0.07 -22.54 16.15
N GLN A 69 1.24 -22.53 16.41
CA GLN A 69 1.80 -22.95 17.70
C GLN A 69 1.29 -22.09 18.85
N GLU A 70 1.35 -20.78 18.69
CA GLU A 70 0.87 -19.82 19.70
C GLU A 70 -0.63 -19.96 19.95
N GLN A 71 -1.44 -19.98 18.88
CA GLN A 71 -2.89 -20.12 19.00
C GLN A 71 -3.25 -21.44 19.70
N THR A 72 -2.62 -22.55 19.29
CA THR A 72 -2.88 -23.86 19.88
C THR A 72 -2.50 -23.90 21.36
N ALA A 73 -1.37 -23.31 21.74
CA ALA A 73 -0.94 -23.22 23.13
C ALA A 73 -1.92 -22.39 23.98
N ILE A 74 -2.41 -21.26 23.46
CA ILE A 74 -3.43 -20.43 24.13
C ILE A 74 -4.72 -21.23 24.31
N PHE A 75 -5.26 -21.84 23.24
CA PHE A 75 -6.50 -22.61 23.31
C PHE A 75 -6.39 -23.83 24.23
N ALA A 76 -5.26 -24.54 24.21
CA ALA A 76 -5.01 -25.66 25.12
C ALA A 76 -4.91 -25.21 26.58
N GLY A 77 -4.34 -24.03 26.86
CA GLY A 77 -4.25 -23.46 28.20
C GLY A 77 -5.60 -23.09 28.83
N LEU A 78 -6.63 -22.89 28.01
CA LEU A 78 -8.00 -22.61 28.46
C LEU A 78 -8.76 -23.89 28.88
N ASP A 79 -8.29 -25.08 28.52
CA ASP A 79 -8.94 -26.34 28.90
C ASP A 79 -8.62 -26.69 30.38
N PRO A 80 -9.64 -26.82 31.25
CA PRO A 80 -9.46 -27.21 32.65
C PRO A 80 -8.70 -28.54 32.83
N LYS A 81 -8.80 -29.47 31.86
CA LYS A 81 -8.09 -30.75 31.89
C LYS A 81 -6.59 -30.57 31.72
N VAL A 82 -6.18 -29.63 30.87
CA VAL A 82 -4.76 -29.29 30.64
C VAL A 82 -4.21 -28.54 31.86
N GLN A 83 -5.02 -27.74 32.54
CA GLN A 83 -4.60 -27.04 33.76
C GLN A 83 -4.20 -28.01 34.89
N GLN A 84 -4.84 -29.18 34.97
CA GLN A 84 -4.59 -30.21 35.97
C GLN A 84 -3.41 -31.16 35.65
N MET A 85 -2.85 -31.10 34.44
CA MET A 85 -1.71 -31.94 34.03
C MET A 85 -0.39 -31.47 34.67
N THR A 86 0.60 -32.37 34.73
CA THR A 86 1.99 -31.98 35.07
C THR A 86 2.62 -31.19 33.92
N THR A 87 3.70 -30.45 34.18
CA THR A 87 4.36 -29.61 33.15
C THR A 87 4.79 -30.42 31.91
N GLU A 88 5.30 -31.63 32.10
CA GLU A 88 5.70 -32.51 31.00
C GLU A 88 4.50 -33.05 30.22
N GLN A 89 3.43 -33.45 30.92
CA GLN A 89 2.19 -33.89 30.26
C GLN A 89 1.49 -32.75 29.49
N LYS A 90 1.52 -31.52 30.02
CA LYS A 90 1.02 -30.32 29.31
C LYS A 90 1.77 -30.10 28.02
N LYS A 91 3.11 -30.15 28.08
CA LYS A 91 3.97 -29.95 26.91
C LYS A 91 3.69 -31.00 25.83
N ASP A 92 3.70 -32.28 26.20
CA ASP A 92 3.39 -33.39 25.28
C ASP A 92 1.98 -33.28 24.68
N HIS A 93 1.00 -32.85 25.48
CA HIS A 93 -0.36 -32.63 25.00
C HIS A 93 -0.45 -31.47 23.99
N ILE A 94 0.18 -30.34 24.29
CA ILE A 94 0.21 -29.17 23.39
C ILE A 94 0.96 -29.52 22.09
N ASP A 95 2.10 -30.20 22.17
CA ASP A 95 2.90 -30.58 21.01
C ASP A 95 2.11 -31.50 20.06
N LYS A 96 1.30 -32.42 20.60
CA LYS A 96 0.37 -33.26 19.82
C LYS A 96 -0.72 -32.46 19.12
N LEU A 97 -1.29 -31.48 19.82
CA LEU A 97 -2.31 -30.60 19.25
C LEU A 97 -1.73 -29.71 18.15
N VAL A 98 -0.51 -29.20 18.35
CA VAL A 98 0.24 -28.43 17.36
C VAL A 98 0.50 -29.27 16.11
N ALA A 99 1.01 -30.49 16.25
CA ALA A 99 1.26 -31.38 15.11
C ALA A 99 -0.01 -31.69 14.31
N LEU A 100 -1.15 -31.87 14.99
CA LEU A 100 -2.45 -32.05 14.34
C LEU A 100 -2.91 -30.78 13.61
N ALA A 101 -2.67 -29.60 14.18
CA ALA A 101 -3.01 -28.32 13.57
C ALA A 101 -2.13 -28.00 12.36
N GLU A 102 -0.83 -28.25 12.45
CA GLU A 102 0.13 -28.10 11.35
C GLU A 102 -0.25 -29.03 10.17
N LYS A 103 -0.60 -30.29 10.45
CA LYS A 103 -1.09 -31.24 9.44
C LYS A 103 -2.39 -30.78 8.76
N LYS A 104 -3.34 -30.25 9.53
CA LYS A 104 -4.60 -29.71 8.98
C LYS A 104 -4.37 -28.49 8.09
N ALA A 105 -3.36 -27.69 8.41
CA ALA A 105 -3.01 -26.50 7.66
C ALA A 105 -2.07 -26.80 6.47
N GLY A 106 -1.72 -28.07 6.24
CA GLY A 106 -0.89 -28.52 5.11
C GLY A 106 0.58 -28.10 5.23
N LEU A 107 1.06 -27.76 6.44
CA LEU A 107 2.46 -27.40 6.69
C LEU A 107 3.38 -28.62 6.93
N ASP A 108 2.88 -29.84 6.65
CA ASP A 108 3.62 -31.09 6.73
C ASP A 108 4.19 -31.57 5.38
N GLN A 109 4.01 -30.77 4.32
CA GLN A 109 4.55 -31.04 2.98
C GLN A 109 5.88 -30.30 2.76
N PRO A 110 6.85 -30.93 2.07
CA PRO A 110 8.15 -30.35 1.80
C PRO A 110 8.12 -29.19 0.79
#